data_AF-A0A0R3R8D5-F1
#
_entry.id   AF-A0A0R3R8D5-F1
#
_cell.length_a   1.000
_cell.length_b   1.000
_cell.length_c   1.000
_cell.angle_alpha   90.00
_cell.angle_beta   90.00
_cell.angle_gamma   90.00
#
_symmetry.space_group_name_H-M   'P 1'
#
loop_
_entity.id
_entity.type
_entity.pdbx_description
1 polymer ?
#
loop_
_entity_poly.entity_id
_entity_poly.type
_entity_poly.pdbx_seq_one_letter_code
_entity_poly.pdbx_strand_id
1 'polypeptide(L)'
;MLINYNVGDDTLQLRHYAIKAVPAGLSKPTKKLIQSKIPDLSKYKDIEDYFTNPGQMSESEYEFEQKEVKLPQHLTTRGCLEGQKTSIRLYELGPRLTLQLTKIEEGVDEGEVLYHSYIVKSPKELIQLRKELPKKKKLKKKMQIKNERRIICRMKAVSERKSKLEESLKEEKKKLIRKQKEITGDQFDDRSTTHAHD
;
A
#
# COMPACT_ATOMS: atom_id res chain seq x y z
N MET A 1 -11.54 0.25 -6.45
CA MET A 1 -11.97 1.45 -5.70
C MET A 1 -13.37 1.82 -6.15
N LEU A 2 -14.26 2.15 -5.22
CA LEU A 2 -15.63 2.58 -5.50
C LEU A 2 -15.82 4.03 -5.02
N ILE A 3 -16.36 4.88 -5.88
CA ILE A 3 -16.78 6.25 -5.55
C ILE A 3 -18.28 6.32 -5.79
N ASN A 4 -19.03 6.65 -4.74
CA ASN A 4 -20.47 6.84 -4.81
C ASN A 4 -20.79 8.32 -4.56
N TYR A 5 -21.57 8.93 -5.45
CA TYR A 5 -22.02 10.31 -5.31
C TYR A 5 -23.49 10.32 -4.89
N ASN A 6 -23.77 10.93 -3.75
CA ASN A 6 -25.14 11.19 -3.32
C ASN A 6 -25.53 12.62 -3.68
N VAL A 7 -26.49 12.75 -4.60
CA VAL A 7 -27.00 14.04 -5.09
C VAL A 7 -27.72 14.83 -3.99
N GLY A 8 -28.39 14.15 -3.05
CA GLY A 8 -29.17 14.83 -2.01
C GLY A 8 -28.32 15.61 -1.01
N ASP A 9 -27.18 15.05 -0.62
CA ASP A 9 -26.29 15.63 0.39
C ASP A 9 -25.03 16.28 -0.22
N ASP A 10 -24.87 16.23 -1.55
CA ASP A 10 -23.65 16.60 -2.29
C ASP A 10 -22.38 15.94 -1.71
N THR A 11 -22.51 14.67 -1.30
CA THR A 11 -21.41 13.91 -0.66
C THR A 11 -20.86 12.82 -1.58
N LEU A 12 -19.55 12.66 -1.53
CA LEU A 12 -18.78 11.62 -2.20
C LEU A 12 -18.33 10.59 -1.16
N GLN A 13 -18.80 9.36 -1.29
CA GLN A 13 -18.34 8.25 -0.47
C GLN A 13 -17.26 7.49 -1.23
N LEU A 14 -16.05 7.46 -0.68
CA LEU A 14 -14.92 6.72 -1.23
C LEU A 14 -14.67 5.47 -0.39
N ARG A 15 -14.73 4.31 -1.04
CA ARG A 15 -14.51 3.01 -0.41
C ARG A 15 -13.54 2.16 -1.24
N HIS A 16 -12.59 1.53 -0.56
CA HIS A 16 -11.62 0.66 -1.21
C HIS A 16 -11.94 -0.81 -0.92
N TYR A 17 -12.24 -1.55 -1.99
CA TYR A 17 -12.45 -3.00 -1.96
C TYR A 17 -11.33 -3.74 -2.68
N ALA A 18 -10.83 -4.82 -2.08
CA ALA A 18 -10.14 -5.91 -2.75
C ALA A 18 -11.17 -6.84 -3.39
N ILE A 19 -10.85 -7.32 -4.59
CA ILE A 19 -11.70 -8.23 -5.36
C ILE A 19 -11.14 -9.64 -5.21
N LYS A 20 -11.98 -10.59 -4.79
CA LYS A 20 -11.63 -12.01 -4.70
C LYS A 20 -12.62 -12.83 -5.50
N ALA A 21 -12.11 -13.59 -6.47
CA ALA A 21 -12.92 -14.58 -7.17
C ALA A 21 -13.11 -15.81 -6.27
N VAL A 22 -14.32 -16.35 -6.25
CA VAL A 22 -14.65 -17.60 -5.56
C VAL A 22 -15.35 -18.52 -6.56
N PRO A 23 -14.95 -19.81 -6.65
CA PRO A 23 -15.66 -20.77 -7.50
C PRO A 23 -17.14 -20.87 -7.10
N ALA A 24 -18.03 -20.75 -8.10
CA ALA A 24 -19.48 -20.86 -7.96
C ALA A 24 -20.02 -21.96 -8.89
N GLY A 25 -21.25 -22.42 -8.66
CA GLY A 25 -21.86 -23.49 -9.48
C GLY A 25 -21.23 -24.88 -9.31
N LEU A 26 -20.48 -25.13 -8.23
CA LEU A 26 -19.94 -26.44 -7.86
C LEU A 26 -20.65 -26.97 -6.61
N SER A 27 -20.79 -28.30 -6.50
CA SER A 27 -21.32 -28.91 -5.28
C SER A 27 -20.40 -28.62 -4.07
N LYS A 28 -21.00 -28.43 -2.89
CA LYS A 28 -20.30 -28.19 -1.61
C LYS A 28 -19.09 -29.12 -1.38
N PRO A 29 -19.17 -30.46 -1.57
CA PRO A 29 -18.02 -31.36 -1.42
C PRO A 29 -16.88 -31.06 -2.42
N THR A 30 -17.21 -30.75 -3.68
CA THR A 30 -16.23 -30.39 -4.72
C THR A 30 -15.50 -29.09 -4.37
N LYS A 31 -16.25 -28.08 -3.89
CA LYS A 31 -15.70 -26.79 -3.48
C LYS A 31 -14.67 -26.91 -2.36
N LYS A 32 -14.90 -27.79 -1.38
CA LYS A 32 -13.95 -28.06 -0.27
C LYS A 32 -12.67 -28.75 -0.76
N LEU A 33 -12.81 -29.73 -1.65
CA LEU A 33 -11.68 -30.45 -2.23
C LEU A 33 -10.74 -29.49 -3.00
N ILE A 34 -11.32 -28.59 -3.80
CA ILE A 34 -10.59 -27.56 -4.55
C ILE A 34 -9.91 -26.54 -3.64
N GLN A 35 -10.55 -26.18 -2.52
CA GLN A 35 -10.02 -25.21 -1.56
C GLN A 35 -8.98 -25.81 -0.59
N SER A 36 -8.49 -27.03 -0.84
CA SER A 36 -7.47 -27.73 -0.05
C SER A 36 -7.78 -27.86 1.45
N LYS A 37 -9.05 -27.77 1.82
CA LYS A 37 -9.52 -28.13 3.16
C LYS A 37 -9.80 -29.63 3.12
N ILE A 38 -8.91 -30.43 3.70
CA ILE A 38 -9.04 -31.89 3.73
C ILE A 38 -10.32 -32.23 4.52
N PRO A 39 -11.34 -32.83 3.88
CA PRO A 39 -12.54 -33.28 4.59
C PRO A 39 -12.23 -34.52 5.44
N ASP A 40 -12.97 -34.69 6.53
CA ASP A 40 -12.94 -35.94 7.28
C ASP A 40 -13.70 -37.02 6.48
N LEU A 41 -12.96 -38.03 6.01
CA LEU A 41 -13.47 -39.12 5.20
C LEU A 41 -13.78 -40.38 6.01
N SER A 42 -13.50 -40.39 7.32
CA SER A 42 -13.64 -41.58 8.17
C SER A 42 -15.05 -42.16 8.24
N LYS A 43 -16.06 -41.33 7.97
CA LYS A 43 -17.49 -41.68 8.02
C LYS A 43 -18.04 -42.20 6.69
N TYR A 44 -17.29 -42.05 5.60
CA TYR A 44 -17.73 -42.37 4.25
C TYR A 44 -17.05 -43.66 3.78
N LYS A 45 -17.81 -44.52 3.11
CA LYS A 45 -17.28 -45.78 2.59
C LYS A 45 -16.55 -45.57 1.25
N ASP A 46 -17.10 -44.70 0.42
CA ASP A 46 -16.63 -44.45 -0.95
C ASP A 46 -16.64 -42.95 -1.31
N ILE A 47 -15.93 -42.61 -2.38
CA ILE A 47 -15.90 -41.24 -2.93
C ILE A 47 -17.30 -40.80 -3.36
N GLU A 48 -18.09 -41.71 -3.95
CA GLU A 48 -19.46 -41.44 -4.37
C GLU A 48 -20.38 -41.11 -3.18
N ASP A 49 -20.20 -41.81 -2.06
CA ASP A 49 -20.95 -41.56 -0.82
C ASP A 49 -20.65 -40.15 -0.27
N TYR A 50 -19.41 -39.67 -0.39
CA TYR A 50 -19.03 -38.30 -0.03
C TYR A 50 -19.70 -37.23 -0.90
N PHE A 51 -19.91 -37.49 -2.19
CA PHE A 51 -20.60 -36.55 -3.08
C PHE A 51 -22.14 -36.60 -2.94
N THR A 52 -22.69 -37.78 -2.64
CA THR A 52 -24.14 -38.04 -2.63
C THR A 52 -24.77 -37.77 -1.27
N ASN A 53 -24.06 -38.06 -0.17
CA ASN A 53 -24.52 -37.87 1.20
C ASN A 53 -23.58 -36.91 1.95
N PRO A 54 -23.63 -35.59 1.74
CA PRO A 54 -22.70 -34.62 2.37
C PRO A 54 -22.97 -34.38 3.88
N GLY A 55 -23.40 -35.41 4.61
CA GLY A 55 -23.79 -35.36 6.01
C GLY A 55 -22.79 -34.58 6.87
N GLN A 56 -23.32 -33.63 7.66
CA GLN A 56 -22.58 -32.80 8.62
C GLN A 56 -21.62 -31.74 8.04
N MET A 57 -21.81 -31.31 6.79
CA MET A 57 -21.16 -30.06 6.35
C MET A 57 -21.89 -28.84 6.94
N SER A 58 -21.44 -28.39 8.12
CA SER A 58 -21.94 -27.21 8.84
C SER A 58 -22.24 -26.03 7.91
N GLU A 59 -23.48 -25.52 7.97
CA GLU A 59 -24.11 -24.60 7.02
C GLU A 59 -23.88 -23.10 7.29
N SER A 60 -22.80 -22.70 7.95
CA SER A 60 -22.64 -21.28 8.34
C SER A 60 -22.04 -20.35 7.27
N GLU A 61 -21.78 -20.81 6.05
CA GLU A 61 -21.45 -19.92 4.93
C GLU A 61 -22.74 -19.48 4.24
N TYR A 62 -23.26 -18.29 4.60
CA TYR A 62 -24.32 -17.59 3.89
C TYR A 62 -24.03 -17.55 2.37
N GLU A 63 -24.62 -18.46 1.62
CA GLU A 63 -24.73 -18.35 0.17
C GLU A 63 -25.89 -17.40 -0.13
N PHE A 64 -25.63 -16.10 0.02
CA PHE A 64 -26.43 -15.11 -0.70
C PHE A 64 -26.38 -15.47 -2.19
N GLU A 65 -27.47 -15.24 -2.92
CA GLU A 65 -27.51 -15.28 -4.38
C GLU A 65 -26.54 -14.23 -4.95
N GLN A 66 -25.26 -14.57 -4.96
CA GLN A 66 -24.22 -13.76 -5.56
C GLN A 66 -24.33 -13.96 -7.07
N LYS A 67 -24.34 -12.84 -7.81
CA LYS A 67 -24.33 -12.89 -9.27
C LYS A 67 -23.14 -13.74 -9.74
N GLU A 68 -23.46 -14.84 -10.41
CA GLU A 68 -22.47 -15.73 -11.03
C GLU A 68 -22.02 -15.13 -12.36
N VAL A 69 -20.71 -15.15 -12.60
CA VAL A 69 -20.09 -14.67 -13.84
C VAL A 69 -19.21 -15.79 -14.39
N LYS A 70 -19.27 -16.04 -15.70
CA LYS A 70 -18.34 -16.96 -16.37
C LYS A 70 -16.99 -16.27 -16.54
N LEU A 71 -15.91 -16.92 -16.12
CA LEU A 71 -14.58 -16.32 -16.25
C LEU A 71 -14.09 -16.36 -17.69
N PRO A 72 -13.59 -15.22 -18.24
CA PRO A 72 -12.98 -15.18 -19.56
C PRO A 72 -11.51 -15.61 -19.57
N GLN A 73 -10.89 -15.79 -18.40
CA GLN A 73 -9.48 -16.13 -18.26
C GLN A 73 -9.24 -16.96 -17.00
N HIS A 74 -8.20 -17.79 -17.03
CA HIS A 74 -7.66 -18.49 -15.87
C HIS A 74 -7.13 -17.51 -14.80
N LEU A 75 -7.65 -17.59 -13.57
CA LEU A 75 -7.17 -16.82 -12.42
C LEU A 75 -6.22 -17.65 -11.55
N THR A 76 -5.33 -16.98 -10.82
CA THR A 76 -4.40 -17.64 -9.87
C THR A 76 -5.11 -18.24 -8.65
N THR A 77 -6.39 -17.92 -8.45
CA THR A 77 -7.20 -18.47 -7.36
C THR A 77 -7.60 -19.91 -7.66
N ARG A 78 -7.39 -20.82 -6.70
CA ARG A 78 -7.73 -22.25 -6.86
C ARG A 78 -9.21 -22.42 -7.20
N GLY A 79 -9.50 -23.18 -8.26
CA GLY A 79 -10.87 -23.43 -8.74
C GLY A 79 -11.47 -22.36 -9.64
N CYS A 80 -10.70 -21.38 -10.10
CA CYS A 80 -11.15 -20.33 -10.99
C CYS A 80 -10.50 -20.49 -12.37
N LEU A 81 -10.90 -21.53 -13.12
CA LEU A 81 -10.43 -21.76 -14.49
C LEU A 81 -11.28 -20.97 -15.50
N GLU A 82 -10.77 -20.82 -16.71
CA GLU A 82 -11.51 -20.23 -17.83
C GLU A 82 -12.80 -21.02 -18.11
N GLY A 83 -13.90 -20.31 -18.37
CA GLY A 83 -15.22 -20.88 -18.64
C GLY A 83 -16.01 -21.35 -17.42
N GLN A 84 -15.38 -21.45 -16.23
CA GLN A 84 -16.07 -21.80 -15.00
C GLN A 84 -16.90 -20.64 -14.46
N LYS A 85 -17.99 -20.98 -13.78
CA LYS A 85 -18.81 -20.01 -13.06
C LYS A 85 -18.09 -19.59 -11.78
N THR A 86 -18.02 -18.29 -11.56
CA THR A 86 -17.42 -17.72 -10.35
C THR A 86 -18.28 -16.62 -9.79
N SER A 87 -18.26 -16.47 -8.47
CA SER A 87 -18.81 -15.32 -7.78
C SER A 87 -17.69 -14.39 -7.37
N ILE A 88 -17.98 -13.09 -7.38
CA ILE A 88 -17.03 -12.04 -6.98
C ILE A 88 -17.34 -11.63 -5.55
N ARG A 89 -16.37 -11.75 -4.65
CA ARG A 89 -16.43 -11.24 -3.28
C ARG A 89 -15.60 -9.97 -3.16
N LEU A 90 -16.16 -8.97 -2.49
CA LEU A 90 -15.48 -7.72 -2.19
C LEU A 90 -15.06 -7.70 -0.71
N TYR A 91 -13.81 -7.36 -0.45
CA TYR A 91 -13.27 -7.19 0.91
C TYR A 91 -12.86 -5.74 1.11
N GLU A 92 -13.38 -5.05 2.13
CA GLU A 92 -12.96 -3.69 2.42
C GLU A 92 -11.51 -3.68 2.93
N LEU A 93 -10.63 -2.94 2.24
CA LEU A 93 -9.21 -2.81 2.59
C LEU A 93 -8.93 -1.60 3.47
N GLY A 94 -9.59 -0.48 3.15
CA GLY A 94 -9.11 0.85 3.53
C GLY A 94 -10.15 1.75 4.19
N PRO A 95 -9.75 2.96 4.58
CA PRO A 95 -10.61 3.89 5.31
C PRO A 95 -11.86 4.24 4.50
N ARG A 96 -12.98 4.37 5.22
CA ARG A 96 -14.25 4.83 4.66
C ARG A 96 -14.27 6.35 4.73
N LEU A 97 -14.20 7.00 3.57
CA LEU A 97 -14.21 8.45 3.49
C LEU A 97 -15.56 8.94 2.99
N THR A 98 -16.07 9.99 3.64
CA THR A 98 -17.18 10.80 3.14
C THR A 98 -16.65 12.21 2.95
N LEU A 99 -16.63 12.65 1.70
CA LEU A 99 -16.04 13.92 1.27
C LEU A 99 -17.15 14.83 0.73
N GLN A 100 -16.98 16.14 0.87
CA GLN A 100 -17.89 17.15 0.31
C GLN A 100 -17.07 18.19 -0.45
N LEU A 101 -17.60 18.67 -1.57
CA LEU A 101 -16.90 19.65 -2.41
C LEU A 101 -17.01 21.06 -1.81
N THR A 102 -15.93 21.50 -1.16
CA THR A 102 -15.88 22.86 -0.58
C THR A 102 -15.42 23.91 -1.58
N LYS A 103 -14.36 23.63 -2.34
CA LYS A 103 -13.65 24.62 -3.16
C LYS A 103 -12.92 23.97 -4.32
N ILE A 104 -12.96 24.60 -5.49
CA ILE A 104 -12.15 24.23 -6.66
C ILE A 104 -11.17 25.38 -6.92
N GLU A 105 -9.90 25.06 -6.98
CA GLU A 105 -8.82 25.98 -7.33
C GLU A 105 -8.08 25.50 -8.57
N GLU A 106 -7.50 26.43 -9.31
CA GLU A 106 -6.58 26.09 -10.39
C GLU A 106 -5.21 25.66 -9.82
N GLY A 107 -4.72 24.49 -10.21
CA GLY A 107 -3.43 23.97 -9.78
C GLY A 107 -3.41 23.50 -8.33
N VAL A 108 -2.25 23.63 -7.66
CA VAL A 108 -2.03 23.15 -6.28
C VAL A 108 -1.74 24.35 -5.37
N ASP A 109 -2.73 24.77 -4.59
CA ASP A 109 -2.65 25.86 -3.60
C ASP A 109 -2.04 27.18 -4.12
N GLU A 110 -2.20 27.48 -5.41
CA GLU A 110 -1.52 28.62 -6.06
C GLU A 110 -2.36 29.40 -7.07
N GLY A 111 -3.46 28.83 -7.56
CA GLY A 111 -4.24 29.44 -8.62
C GLY A 111 -5.49 30.15 -8.14
N GLU A 112 -6.32 30.49 -9.11
CA GLU A 112 -7.59 31.16 -8.85
C GLU A 112 -8.63 30.15 -8.33
N VAL A 113 -9.53 30.65 -7.47
CA VAL A 113 -10.69 29.89 -7.00
C VAL A 113 -11.78 29.94 -8.08
N LEU A 114 -12.11 28.79 -8.65
CA LEU A 114 -13.14 28.66 -9.69
C LEU A 114 -14.53 28.45 -9.09
N TYR A 115 -14.59 27.71 -7.98
CA TYR A 115 -15.84 27.39 -7.28
C TYR A 115 -15.61 27.37 -5.77
N HIS A 116 -16.61 27.80 -5.02
CA HIS A 116 -16.64 27.66 -3.58
C HIS A 116 -18.09 27.49 -3.11
N SER A 117 -18.35 26.49 -2.27
CA SER A 117 -19.70 26.15 -1.80
C SER A 117 -20.29 27.25 -0.90
N TYR A 118 -19.51 27.73 0.08
CA TYR A 118 -20.02 28.68 1.09
C TYR A 118 -19.80 30.18 0.79
N ILE A 119 -18.75 30.54 0.05
CA ILE A 119 -18.27 31.92 -0.05
C ILE A 119 -18.25 32.34 -1.52
N VAL A 120 -19.16 33.25 -1.88
CA VAL A 120 -19.18 33.87 -3.21
C VAL A 120 -18.56 35.26 -3.11
N LYS A 121 -17.49 35.49 -3.89
CA LYS A 121 -16.78 36.78 -3.91
C LYS A 121 -17.39 37.73 -4.94
N SER A 122 -17.31 39.03 -4.66
CA SER A 122 -17.76 40.04 -5.60
C SER A 122 -16.85 40.11 -6.84
N PRO A 123 -17.35 40.53 -8.01
CA PRO A 123 -16.54 40.63 -9.23
C PRO A 123 -15.32 41.55 -9.08
N LYS A 124 -15.45 42.62 -8.28
CA LYS A 124 -14.37 43.57 -7.99
C LYS A 124 -13.25 42.89 -7.19
N GLU A 125 -13.60 42.11 -6.17
CA GLU A 125 -12.64 41.34 -5.38
C GLU A 125 -11.93 40.29 -6.22
N LEU A 126 -12.65 39.59 -7.10
CA LEU A 126 -12.08 38.61 -8.05
C LEU A 126 -10.99 39.25 -8.92
N ILE A 127 -11.24 40.43 -9.49
CA ILE A 127 -10.25 41.16 -10.29
C ILE A 127 -9.01 41.54 -9.46
N GLN A 128 -9.21 41.98 -8.21
CA GLN A 128 -8.10 42.30 -7.31
C GLN A 128 -7.27 41.05 -6.97
N LEU A 129 -7.92 39.96 -6.62
CA LEU A 129 -7.29 38.66 -6.35
C LEU A 129 -6.46 38.19 -7.56
N ARG A 130 -7.01 38.25 -8.77
CA ARG A 130 -6.29 37.91 -10.01
C ARG A 130 -5.00 38.71 -10.18
N LYS A 131 -5.03 40.01 -9.87
CA LYS A 131 -3.84 40.89 -9.93
C LYS A 131 -2.80 40.54 -8.87
N GLU A 132 -3.21 40.02 -7.71
CA GLU A 132 -2.31 39.65 -6.61
C GLU A 132 -1.68 38.25 -6.75
N LEU A 133 -2.39 37.30 -7.36
CA LEU A 133 -1.92 35.92 -7.56
C LEU A 133 -0.48 35.81 -8.09
N PRO A 134 -0.07 36.48 -9.18
CA PRO A 134 1.29 36.35 -9.70
C PRO A 134 2.35 36.88 -8.71
N LYS A 135 2.01 37.88 -7.90
CA LYS A 135 2.91 38.41 -6.86
C LYS A 135 3.11 37.39 -5.75
N LYS A 136 2.02 36.77 -5.27
CA LYS A 136 2.05 35.70 -4.25
C LYS A 136 2.82 34.48 -4.74
N LYS A 137 2.60 34.04 -5.99
CA LYS A 137 3.33 32.93 -6.61
C LYS A 137 4.83 33.19 -6.70
N LYS A 138 5.25 34.39 -7.13
CA LYS A 138 6.67 34.79 -7.15
C LYS A 138 7.29 34.79 -5.76
N LEU A 139 6.56 35.27 -4.75
CA LEU A 139 7.04 35.30 -3.36
C LEU A 139 7.23 33.88 -2.79
N LYS A 140 6.24 32.99 -2.98
CA LYS A 140 6.30 31.59 -2.54
C LYS A 140 7.48 30.84 -3.16
N LYS A 141 7.70 31.00 -4.47
CA LYS A 141 8.88 30.41 -5.16
C LYS A 141 10.21 30.91 -4.57
N LYS A 142 10.33 32.23 -4.32
CA LYS A 142 11.54 32.78 -3.68
C LYS A 142 11.77 32.20 -2.29
N MET A 143 10.70 31.97 -1.51
CA MET A 143 10.78 31.37 -0.19
C MET A 143 11.18 29.88 -0.24
N GLN A 144 10.60 29.12 -1.17
CA GLN A 144 10.96 27.71 -1.40
C GLN A 144 12.45 27.56 -1.72
N ILE A 145 12.97 28.34 -2.68
CA ILE A 145 14.39 28.33 -3.05
C ILE A 145 15.29 28.65 -1.84
N LYS A 146 14.90 29.62 -1.01
CA LYS A 146 15.65 29.95 0.22
C LYS A 146 15.64 28.80 1.23
N ASN A 147 14.48 28.18 1.44
CA ASN A 147 14.35 27.04 2.35
C ASN A 147 15.14 25.82 1.88
N GLU A 148 15.05 25.47 0.59
CA GLU A 148 15.82 24.39 -0.01
C GLU A 148 17.33 24.62 0.17
N ARG A 149 17.81 25.83 -0.13
CA ARG A 149 19.21 26.21 0.11
C ARG A 149 19.60 26.03 1.58
N ARG A 150 18.75 26.47 2.51
CA ARG A 150 19.00 26.32 3.96
C ARG A 150 19.07 24.85 4.38
N ILE A 151 18.18 24.01 3.87
CA ILE A 151 18.15 22.57 4.16
C ILE A 151 19.42 21.91 3.60
N ILE A 152 19.78 22.20 2.36
CA ILE A 152 20.98 21.66 1.71
C ILE A 152 22.24 22.04 2.49
N CYS A 153 22.41 23.31 2.85
CA CYS A 153 23.54 23.75 3.68
C CYS A 153 23.57 23.03 5.03
N ARG A 154 22.42 22.86 5.68
CA ARG A 154 22.32 22.14 6.96
C ARG A 154 22.69 20.66 6.80
N MET A 155 22.22 20.00 5.75
CA MET A 155 22.54 18.60 5.49
C MET A 155 24.03 18.40 5.21
N LYS A 156 24.66 19.27 4.41
CA LYS A 156 26.11 19.25 4.15
C LYS A 156 26.93 19.44 5.43
N ALA A 157 26.57 20.40 6.26
CA ALA A 157 27.25 20.62 7.54
C ALA A 157 27.11 19.43 8.50
N VAL A 158 25.94 18.77 8.51
CA VAL A 158 25.72 17.55 9.31
C VAL A 158 26.54 16.37 8.76
N SER A 159 26.58 16.18 7.45
CA SER A 159 27.39 15.11 6.84
C SER A 159 28.89 15.32 7.08
N GLU A 160 29.39 16.56 6.98
CA GLU A 160 30.79 16.88 7.27
C GLU A 160 31.16 16.67 8.74
N ARG A 161 30.25 16.97 9.68
CA ARG A 161 30.46 16.68 11.11
C ARG A 161 30.47 15.18 11.37
N LYS A 162 29.59 14.41 10.72
CA LYS A 162 29.56 12.95 10.83
C LYS A 162 30.83 12.32 10.26
N SER A 163 31.29 12.76 9.08
CA SER A 163 32.52 12.22 8.47
C SER A 163 33.74 12.50 9.36
N LYS A 164 33.86 13.71 9.92
CA LYS A 164 34.94 14.06 10.87
C LYS A 164 34.89 13.20 12.13
N LEU A 165 33.69 12.95 12.68
CA LEU A 165 33.52 12.10 13.86
C LEU A 165 33.84 10.63 13.56
N GLU A 166 33.46 10.13 12.38
CA GLU A 166 33.84 8.78 11.94
C GLU A 166 35.35 8.65 11.70
N GLU A 167 35.99 9.68 11.15
CA GLU A 167 37.45 9.74 10.97
C GLU A 167 38.18 9.73 12.32
N SER A 168 37.77 10.56 13.28
CA SER A 168 38.36 10.56 14.62
C SER A 168 38.18 9.21 15.34
N LEU A 169 37.00 8.60 15.21
CA LEU A 169 36.70 7.31 15.82
C LEU A 169 37.49 6.15 15.15
N LYS A 170 37.74 6.22 13.83
CA LYS A 170 38.65 5.30 13.12
C LYS A 170 40.10 5.48 13.59
N GLU A 171 40.56 6.72 13.79
CA GLU A 171 41.90 6.98 14.31
C GLU A 171 42.09 6.47 15.74
N GLU A 172 41.11 6.67 16.62
CA GLU A 172 41.13 6.14 17.99
C GLU A 172 41.15 4.61 18.00
N LYS A 173 40.31 3.96 17.17
CA LYS A 173 40.34 2.50 16.99
C LYS A 173 41.71 2.01 16.53
N LYS A 174 42.33 2.68 15.55
CA LYS A 174 43.70 2.33 15.09
C LYS A 174 44.74 2.48 16.20
N LYS A 175 44.65 3.54 17.02
CA LYS A 175 45.56 3.75 18.17
C LYS A 175 45.38 2.65 19.23
N LEU A 176 44.13 2.27 19.53
CA LEU A 176 43.84 1.16 20.45
C LEU A 176 44.39 -0.18 19.94
N ILE A 177 44.20 -0.48 18.64
CA ILE A 177 44.75 -1.69 18.01
C ILE A 177 46.29 -1.69 18.09
N ARG A 178 46.95 -0.55 17.86
CA ARG A 178 48.42 -0.44 18.02
C ARG A 178 48.88 -0.69 19.45
N LYS A 179 48.23 -0.06 20.44
CA LYS A 179 48.52 -0.30 21.86
C LYS A 179 48.29 -1.77 22.26
N GLN A 180 47.22 -2.40 21.78
CA GLN A 180 46.98 -3.83 22.01
C GLN A 180 48.09 -4.69 21.39
N LYS A 181 48.52 -4.40 20.15
CA LYS A 181 49.65 -5.12 19.52
C LYS A 181 50.97 -4.95 20.28
N GLU A 182 51.25 -3.76 20.80
CA GLU A 182 52.45 -3.49 21.61
C GLU A 182 52.43 -4.24 22.96
N ILE A 183 51.27 -4.41 23.58
CA ILE A 183 51.10 -5.15 24.85
C ILE A 183 51.14 -6.67 24.64
N THR A 184 50.59 -7.17 23.52
CA THR A 184 50.45 -8.61 23.26
C THR A 184 51.71 -9.25 22.65
N GLY A 185 52.73 -8.50 22.22
CA GLY A 185 54.05 -9.04 21.87
C GLY A 185 54.02 -10.17 20.85
N ASP A 186 53.91 -9.83 19.56
CA ASP A 186 54.11 -10.66 18.37
C ASP A 186 54.13 -12.19 18.54
N GLN A 187 52.94 -12.79 18.61
CA GLN A 187 52.65 -14.10 18.01
C GLN A 187 51.19 -14.11 17.56
N PHE A 188 50.95 -13.88 16.27
CA PHE A 188 49.96 -14.66 15.52
C PHE A 188 50.30 -14.55 14.03
N ASP A 189 50.92 -15.62 13.55
CA ASP A 189 51.31 -15.88 12.17
C ASP A 189 50.08 -15.92 11.25
N ASP A 190 50.27 -15.40 10.04
CA ASP A 190 49.37 -15.52 8.91
C ASP A 190 49.43 -16.96 8.38
N ARG A 191 48.38 -17.79 8.55
CA ARG A 191 48.16 -19.03 7.75
C ARG A 191 46.72 -19.56 7.79
N SER A 192 46.05 -19.37 6.65
CA SER A 192 45.07 -20.24 5.96
C SER A 192 43.74 -20.64 6.63
N THR A 193 42.64 -20.28 5.96
CA THR A 193 41.61 -21.26 5.54
C THR A 193 40.98 -20.83 4.22
N THR A 194 41.62 -21.22 3.12
CA THR A 194 40.90 -21.59 1.90
C THR A 194 40.01 -22.79 2.23
N HIS A 195 38.70 -22.62 2.22
CA HIS A 195 37.77 -23.72 1.93
C HIS A 195 36.89 -23.28 0.77
N ALA A 196 37.27 -23.77 -0.41
CA ALA A 196 36.35 -24.01 -1.50
C ALA A 196 35.40 -25.13 -1.05
N HIS A 197 34.10 -24.93 -1.28
CA HIS A 197 33.15 -26.00 -1.50
C HIS A 197 32.27 -25.60 -2.68
N ASP A 198 32.09 -26.57 -3.57
CA ASP A 198 31.21 -26.59 -4.75
C ASP A 198 29.76 -26.16 -4.45
#